data_AF-A0A4R4ZNQ5-F1
#
_entry.id   AF-A0A4R4ZNQ5-F1
#
_cell.length_a   1.000
_cell.length_b   1.000
_cell.length_c   1.000
_cell.angle_alpha   90.00
_cell.angle_beta   90.00
_cell.angle_gamma   90.00
#
_symmetry.space_group_name_H-M   'P 1'
#
loop_
_entity.id
_entity.type
_entity.pdbx_description
1 polymer ?
#
loop_
_entity_poly.entity_id
_entity_poly.type
_entity_poly.pdbx_seq_one_letter_code
_entity_poly.pdbx_strand_id
1 'polypeptide(L)'
;MKYHTHEEELAKFIKTPEDKARHEAYKEEALAEVRAYRLAEVRQEHGLTQTDLAERLHITQTAVSKIERGELARSELSTIRKYVEALGGRLEVVASFGDERLVLS
;
A
#
# COMPACT_ATOMS: atom_id res chain seq x y z
N MET A 1 -7.56 -16.54 -32.59
CA MET A 1 -7.45 -16.39 -31.11
C MET A 1 -8.67 -15.59 -30.67
N LYS A 2 -9.58 -16.13 -29.85
CA LYS A 2 -10.72 -15.36 -29.34
C LYS A 2 -10.27 -14.65 -28.07
N TYR A 3 -10.04 -13.34 -28.13
CA TYR A 3 -9.83 -12.54 -26.94
C TYR A 3 -11.16 -12.45 -26.18
N HIS A 4 -11.15 -12.92 -24.95
CA HIS A 4 -12.26 -12.69 -24.02
C HIS A 4 -11.92 -11.41 -23.27
N THR A 5 -12.94 -10.59 -23.03
CA THR A 5 -12.76 -9.39 -22.22
C THR A 5 -12.47 -9.79 -20.77
N HIS A 6 -11.72 -8.95 -20.04
CA HIS A 6 -11.44 -9.17 -18.62
C HIS A 6 -12.73 -9.37 -17.81
N GLU A 7 -13.82 -8.71 -18.23
CA GLU A 7 -15.14 -8.81 -17.63
C GLU A 7 -15.80 -10.18 -17.85
N GLU A 8 -15.67 -10.76 -19.05
CA GLU A 8 -16.17 -12.10 -19.39
C GLU A 8 -15.40 -13.22 -18.67
N GLU A 9 -14.09 -13.04 -18.44
CA GLU A 9 -13.29 -13.98 -17.66
C GLU A 9 -13.65 -13.92 -16.16
N LEU A 10 -13.78 -12.72 -15.60
CA LEU A 10 -14.17 -12.54 -14.19
C LEU A 10 -15.55 -13.12 -13.89
N ALA A 11 -16.51 -12.96 -14.81
CA ALA A 11 -17.87 -13.49 -14.66
C ALA A 11 -17.91 -15.03 -14.51
N LYS A 12 -16.87 -15.75 -14.95
CA LYS A 12 -16.75 -17.20 -14.76
C LYS A 12 -16.39 -17.59 -13.33
N PHE A 13 -15.71 -16.71 -12.59
CA PHE A 13 -15.19 -16.95 -11.25
C PHE A 13 -15.96 -16.19 -10.15
N ILE A 14 -16.53 -15.03 -10.48
CA ILE A 14 -17.32 -14.20 -9.57
C ILE A 14 -18.80 -14.42 -9.88
N LYS A 15 -19.42 -15.39 -9.19
CA LYS A 15 -20.81 -15.80 -9.46
C LYS A 15 -21.81 -15.25 -8.46
N THR A 16 -21.34 -14.88 -7.28
CA THR A 16 -22.17 -14.46 -6.15
C THR A 16 -21.71 -13.11 -5.58
N PRO A 17 -22.57 -12.41 -4.81
CA PRO A 17 -22.16 -11.22 -4.07
C PRO A 17 -20.98 -11.49 -3.11
N GLU A 18 -20.92 -12.69 -2.53
CA GLU A 18 -19.81 -13.10 -1.65
C GLU A 18 -18.50 -13.30 -2.44
N ASP A 19 -18.56 -13.89 -3.64
CA ASP A 19 -17.38 -13.98 -4.52
C ASP A 19 -16.89 -12.59 -4.93
N LYS A 20 -17.81 -11.66 -5.16
CA LYS A 20 -17.48 -10.28 -5.52
C LYS A 20 -16.77 -9.58 -4.37
N ALA A 21 -17.33 -9.67 -3.15
CA ALA A 21 -16.71 -9.10 -1.95
C ALA A 21 -15.32 -9.71 -1.69
N ARG A 22 -15.18 -11.03 -1.85
CA ARG A 22 -13.90 -11.74 -1.70
C ARG A 22 -12.88 -11.28 -2.75
N HIS A 23 -13.29 -11.14 -4.01
CA HIS A 23 -12.43 -10.63 -5.08
C HIS A 23 -12.01 -9.18 -4.83
N GLU A 24 -12.92 -8.31 -4.40
CA GLU A 24 -12.60 -6.93 -4.04
C GLU A 24 -11.59 -6.87 -2.89
N ALA A 25 -11.76 -7.67 -1.84
CA ALA A 25 -10.81 -7.75 -0.75
C ALA A 25 -9.42 -8.21 -1.21
N TYR A 26 -9.34 -9.26 -2.03
CA TYR A 26 -8.06 -9.72 -2.59
C TYR A 26 -7.39 -8.66 -3.48
N LYS A 27 -8.19 -7.93 -4.28
CA LYS A 27 -7.67 -6.87 -5.12
C LYS A 27 -7.09 -5.74 -4.28
N GLU A 28 -7.77 -5.33 -3.21
CA GLU A 28 -7.26 -4.31 -2.29
C GLU A 28 -5.97 -4.77 -1.58
N GLU A 29 -5.90 -6.03 -1.14
CA GLU A 29 -4.69 -6.60 -0.55
C GLU A 29 -3.50 -6.59 -1.53
N ALA A 30 -3.70 -7.06 -2.76
CA ALA A 30 -2.68 -7.04 -3.81
C ALA A 30 -2.20 -5.61 -4.13
N LEU A 31 -3.12 -4.64 -4.17
CA LEU A 31 -2.76 -3.23 -4.37
C LEU A 31 -1.96 -2.67 -3.18
N ALA A 32 -2.26 -3.08 -1.96
CA ALA A 32 -1.51 -2.68 -0.78
C ALA A 32 -0.07 -3.22 -0.82
N GLU A 33 0.11 -4.48 -1.23
CA GLU A 33 1.43 -5.09 -1.43
C GLU A 33 2.25 -4.33 -2.48
N VAL A 34 1.66 -4.02 -3.64
CA VAL A 34 2.34 -3.26 -4.71
C VAL A 34 2.79 -1.88 -4.21
N ARG A 35 1.93 -1.16 -3.47
CA ARG A 35 2.29 0.15 -2.91
C ARG A 35 3.43 0.06 -1.91
N ALA A 36 3.43 -0.97 -1.07
CA ALA A 36 4.48 -1.19 -0.09
C ALA A 36 5.81 -1.59 -0.72
N TYR A 37 5.77 -2.43 -1.75
CA TYR A 37 6.94 -2.71 -2.57
C TYR A 37 7.53 -1.42 -3.16
N ARG A 38 6.67 -0.52 -3.63
CA ARG A 38 7.14 0.77 -4.18
C ARG A 38 7.86 1.64 -3.15
N LEU A 39 7.44 1.62 -1.88
CA LEU A 39 8.17 2.31 -0.80
C LEU A 39 9.56 1.71 -0.58
N ALA A 40 9.67 0.38 -0.62
CA ALA A 40 10.95 -0.32 -0.52
C ALA A 40 11.90 0.02 -1.68
N GLU A 41 11.37 0.13 -2.91
CA GLU A 41 12.13 0.56 -4.09
C GLU A 41 12.68 1.98 -3.90
N VAL A 42 11.84 2.94 -3.47
CA VAL A 42 12.30 4.31 -3.21
C VAL A 42 13.41 4.32 -2.16
N ARG A 43 13.26 3.58 -1.05
CA ARG A 43 14.35 3.46 -0.05
C ARG A 43 15.65 2.94 -0.67
N GLN A 44 15.57 1.93 -1.54
CA GLN A 44 16.72 1.34 -2.21
C GLN A 44 17.38 2.32 -3.19
N GLU A 45 16.60 3.13 -3.93
CA GLU A 45 17.10 4.20 -4.80
C GLU A 45 17.90 5.25 -4.03
N HIS A 46 17.56 5.48 -2.76
CA HIS A 46 18.32 6.31 -1.83
C HIS A 46 19.54 5.62 -1.19
N GLY A 47 19.83 4.36 -1.55
CA GLY A 47 20.99 3.61 -1.05
C GLY A 47 20.92 3.20 0.42
N LEU A 48 19.71 3.17 1.01
CA LEU A 48 19.52 2.87 2.43
C LEU A 48 19.11 1.41 2.63
N THR A 49 19.67 0.74 3.65
CA THR A 49 19.10 -0.50 4.17
C THR A 49 17.86 -0.20 5.04
N GLN A 50 17.08 -1.23 5.37
CA GLN A 50 15.96 -1.07 6.31
C GLN A 50 16.46 -0.65 7.70
N THR A 51 17.66 -1.09 8.10
CA THR A 51 18.30 -0.70 9.36
C THR A 51 18.72 0.77 9.32
N ASP A 52 19.35 1.23 8.25
CA ASP A 52 19.77 2.63 8.11
C ASP A 52 18.58 3.59 8.19
N LEU A 53 17.47 3.21 7.53
CA LEU A 53 16.24 4.00 7.59
C LEU A 53 15.64 3.96 9.01
N ALA A 54 15.60 2.79 9.65
CA ALA A 54 15.10 2.66 11.02
C ALA A 54 15.88 3.52 12.03
N GLU A 55 17.22 3.55 11.91
CA GLU A 55 18.10 4.37 12.74
C GLU A 55 17.83 5.87 12.54
N ARG A 56 17.74 6.33 11.29
CA ARG A 56 17.40 7.73 10.97
C ARG A 56 16.05 8.16 11.54
N LEU A 57 15.11 7.22 11.63
CA LEU A 57 13.73 7.46 12.06
C LEU A 57 13.50 7.26 13.55
N HIS A 58 14.49 6.72 14.27
CA HIS A 58 14.34 6.27 15.66
C HIS A 58 13.17 5.30 15.85
N ILE A 59 13.02 4.35 14.92
CA ILE A 59 12.06 3.24 15.01
C ILE A 59 12.78 1.90 14.89
N THR A 60 12.05 0.79 15.05
CA THR A 60 12.63 -0.53 14.84
C THR A 60 12.71 -0.88 13.35
N GLN A 61 13.72 -1.66 12.96
CA GLN A 61 13.77 -2.25 11.63
C GLN A 61 12.51 -3.10 11.34
N THR A 62 11.93 -3.74 12.36
CA THR A 62 10.64 -4.44 12.25
C THR A 62 9.51 -3.52 11.79
N ALA A 63 9.46 -2.26 12.27
CA ALA A 63 8.45 -1.29 11.84
C ALA A 63 8.63 -0.91 10.36
N VAL A 64 9.87 -0.66 9.92
CA VAL A 64 10.21 -0.45 8.50
C VAL A 64 9.78 -1.66 7.65
N SER A 65 10.08 -2.87 8.11
CA SER A 65 9.75 -4.11 7.41
C SER A 65 8.24 -4.34 7.26
N LYS A 66 7.44 -4.04 8.29
CA LYS A 66 5.97 -4.12 8.23
C LYS A 66 5.39 -3.16 7.19
N ILE A 67 5.87 -1.93 7.16
CA ILE A 67 5.47 -0.91 6.17
C ILE A 67 5.74 -1.42 4.75
N GLU A 68 6.94 -1.94 4.51
CA GLU A 68 7.38 -2.42 3.19
C GLU A 68 6.75 -3.75 2.74
N ARG A 69 6.04 -4.46 3.63
CA ARG A 69 5.27 -5.67 3.30
C ARG A 69 3.77 -5.45 3.11
N GLY A 70 3.30 -4.20 3.12
CA GLY A 70 1.87 -3.91 2.94
C GLY A 70 1.07 -3.91 4.24
N GLU A 71 1.70 -4.09 5.40
CA GLU A 71 1.05 -4.01 6.71
C GLU A 71 0.84 -2.54 7.17
N LEU A 72 0.65 -1.62 6.21
CA LEU A 72 0.45 -0.18 6.44
C LEU A 72 -0.77 0.09 7.33
N ALA A 73 -1.85 -0.65 7.14
CA ALA A 73 -3.07 -0.52 7.94
C ALA A 73 -2.87 -0.84 9.43
N ARG A 74 -1.78 -1.56 9.77
CA ARG A 74 -1.41 -1.91 11.16
C ARG A 74 -0.33 -0.99 11.73
N SER A 75 0.15 -0.03 10.93
CA SER A 75 1.19 0.92 11.33
C SER A 75 0.57 2.24 11.74
N GLU A 76 1.13 2.90 12.75
CA GLU A 76 0.67 4.23 13.13
C GLU A 76 0.93 5.24 11.99
N LEU A 77 -0.03 6.15 11.74
CA LEU A 77 0.13 7.23 10.76
C LEU A 77 1.39 8.08 11.01
N SER A 78 1.76 8.26 12.29
CA SER A 78 2.99 8.93 12.72
C SER A 78 4.25 8.26 12.15
N THR A 79 4.26 6.93 12.07
CA THR A 79 5.39 6.13 11.58
C THR A 79 5.47 6.18 10.06
N ILE A 80 4.33 6.08 9.38
CA ILE A 80 4.25 6.21 7.91
C ILE A 80 4.70 7.61 7.49
N ARG A 81 4.28 8.66 8.21
CA ARG A 81 4.72 10.04 7.96
C ARG A 81 6.23 10.18 8.04
N LYS A 82 6.82 9.76 9.17
CA LYS A 82 8.26 9.75 9.37
C LYS A 82 9.00 9.00 8.27
N TYR A 83 8.52 7.81 7.90
CA TYR A 83 9.08 7.02 6.81
C TYR A 83 9.13 7.80 5.49
N VAL A 84 8.00 8.36 5.06
CA VAL A 84 7.90 9.11 3.80
C VAL A 84 8.78 10.36 3.83
N GLU A 85 8.81 11.09 4.94
CA GLU A 85 9.62 12.30 5.11
C GLU A 85 11.13 12.00 5.07
N ALA A 86 11.59 10.87 5.64
CA ALA A 86 12.99 10.47 5.57
C ALA A 86 13.46 10.04 4.19
N LEU A 87 12.54 9.69 3.30
CA LEU A 87 12.79 9.47 1.88
C LEU A 87 12.63 10.77 1.06
N GLY A 88 12.46 11.92 1.73
CA GLY A 88 12.29 13.22 1.07
C GLY A 88 10.90 13.46 0.48
N GLY A 89 9.93 12.59 0.78
CA GLY A 89 8.55 12.72 0.36
C GLY A 89 7.68 13.53 1.32
N ARG A 90 6.41 13.70 0.95
CA ARG A 90 5.36 14.27 1.80
C ARG A 90 4.21 13.28 1.90
N LEU A 91 3.79 12.95 3.12
CA LEU A 91 2.60 12.12 3.32
C LEU A 91 1.34 12.97 3.19
N GLU A 92 0.47 12.62 2.23
CA GLU A 92 -0.89 13.15 2.14
C GLU A 92 -1.88 12.07 2.60
N VAL A 93 -2.70 12.40 3.59
CA VAL A 93 -3.78 11.54 4.05
C VAL A 93 -5.07 12.04 3.40
N VAL A 94 -5.75 11.16 2.67
CA VAL A 94 -6.98 11.52 1.95
C VAL A 94 -8.15 10.76 2.55
N ALA A 95 -9.15 11.48 3.05
CA ALA A 95 -10.46 10.92 3.38
C ALA A 95 -11.35 10.93 2.13
N SER A 96 -12.05 9.83 1.86
CA SER A 96 -12.97 9.69 0.73
C SER A 96 -14.40 9.49 1.24
N PHE A 97 -15.33 10.31 0.74
CA PHE A 97 -16.75 10.27 1.07
C PHE A 97 -17.56 10.20 -0.24
N GLY A 98 -17.72 8.99 -0.79
CA GLY A 98 -18.29 8.83 -2.13
C GLY A 98 -17.41 9.55 -3.16
N ASP A 99 -17.99 10.53 -3.86
CA ASP A 99 -17.28 11.34 -4.87
C ASP A 99 -16.43 12.48 -4.26
N GLU A 100 -16.61 12.78 -2.96
CA GLU A 100 -15.84 13.82 -2.29
C GLU A 100 -14.52 13.28 -1.75
N ARG A 101 -13.44 14.05 -1.92
CA ARG A 101 -12.11 13.76 -1.39
C ARG A 101 -11.58 14.95 -0.61
N LEU A 102 -11.18 14.71 0.63
CA LEU A 102 -10.62 15.72 1.52
C LEU A 102 -9.19 15.34 1.90
N VAL A 103 -8.24 16.25 1.66
CA VAL A 103 -6.85 16.11 2.10
C VAL A 103 -6.76 16.59 3.55
N LEU A 104 -6.23 15.73 4.44
CA LEU A 104 -6.10 15.96 5.88
C LEU A 104 -4.65 16.31 6.31
N SER A 105 -3.77 16.62 5.36
CA SER A 105 -2.32 16.76 5.58
C SER A 105 -1.90 18.05 6.26
#